data_AF-A0A327ZC27-F1
#
_entry.id   AF-A0A327ZC27-F1
#
_cell.length_a   1.000
_cell.length_b   1.000
_cell.length_c   1.000
_cell.angle_alpha   90.00
_cell.angle_beta   90.00
_cell.angle_gamma   90.00
#
_symmetry.space_group_name_H-M   'P 1'
#
loop_
_entity.id
_entity.type
_entity.pdbx_description
1 polymer ?
#
loop_
_entity_poly.entity_id
_entity_poly.type
_entity_poly.pdbx_seq_one_letter_code
_entity_poly.pdbx_strand_id
1 'polypeptide(L)'
;MARKRNRRPSTRQHDTAASRPEAPTERENPFAGVQRTGLWNLQILAAALSIALGILSVLTISQGGVSGVRLVPHLMCAVGAVCGAGFFFSKPYPALMRSLQIAAAAFTVLGVGGLVIAAGSG
;
A
#
# COMPACT_ATOMS: atom_id res chain seq x y z
N MET A 1 13.55 -62.59 32.46
CA MET A 1 12.33 -62.26 31.66
C MET A 1 12.76 -61.72 30.31
N ALA A 2 12.24 -62.31 29.23
CA ALA A 2 12.61 -62.01 27.86
C ALA A 2 11.75 -60.89 27.25
N ARG A 3 12.36 -59.99 26.45
CA ARG A 3 11.75 -59.47 25.20
C ARG A 3 12.79 -58.80 24.29
N LYS A 4 13.18 -59.54 23.24
CA LYS A 4 13.70 -58.99 21.98
C LYS A 4 12.56 -58.24 21.28
N ARG A 5 12.80 -57.05 20.68
CA ARG A 5 12.26 -56.74 19.34
C ARG A 5 12.89 -55.50 18.68
N ASN A 6 13.61 -55.80 17.60
CA ASN A 6 13.66 -55.12 16.30
C ASN A 6 14.29 -53.72 16.17
N ARG A 7 15.59 -53.76 15.83
CA ARG A 7 16.17 -52.91 14.79
C ARG A 7 15.36 -53.04 13.49
N ARG A 8 14.96 -51.91 12.90
CA ARG A 8 14.95 -51.72 11.45
C ARG A 8 15.11 -50.23 11.13
N PRO A 9 16.21 -49.81 10.50
CA PRO A 9 16.33 -48.50 9.88
C PRO A 9 15.63 -48.58 8.51
N SER A 10 14.50 -47.90 8.35
CA SER A 10 13.81 -47.87 7.07
C SER A 10 14.37 -46.77 6.19
N THR A 11 15.27 -47.20 5.30
CA THR A 11 15.37 -46.80 3.89
C THR A 11 15.27 -45.32 3.52
N ARG A 12 16.43 -44.78 3.12
CA ARG A 12 16.58 -43.79 2.04
C ARG A 12 15.52 -44.00 0.95
N GLN A 13 14.74 -42.98 0.65
CA GLN A 13 14.09 -42.83 -0.64
C GLN A 13 14.43 -41.41 -1.14
N HIS A 14 15.46 -41.36 -1.98
CA HIS A 14 15.83 -40.21 -2.78
C HIS A 14 14.91 -40.18 -4.01
N ASP A 15 14.38 -38.99 -4.33
CA ASP A 15 13.99 -38.41 -5.63
C ASP A 15 13.11 -39.27 -6.58
N THR A 16 12.04 -38.80 -7.24
CA THR A 16 11.74 -37.49 -7.82
C THR A 16 10.28 -37.48 -8.33
N ALA A 17 9.76 -36.27 -8.61
CA ALA A 17 8.70 -35.96 -9.59
C ALA A 17 7.22 -36.04 -9.17
N ALA A 18 6.68 -34.85 -8.89
CA ALA A 18 5.48 -34.24 -9.49
C ALA A 18 4.12 -34.97 -9.42
N SER A 19 3.09 -34.15 -9.11
CA SER A 19 1.66 -34.29 -9.50
C SER A 19 0.68 -34.73 -8.41
N ARG A 20 0.25 -33.82 -7.53
CA ARG A 20 -1.07 -33.15 -7.62
C ARG A 20 -1.48 -32.55 -6.26
N PRO A 21 -2.08 -31.36 -6.25
CA PRO A 21 -2.63 -30.74 -5.06
C PRO A 21 -4.05 -31.29 -4.80
N GLU A 22 -4.25 -31.91 -3.64
CA GLU A 22 -5.56 -32.24 -3.06
C GLU A 22 -5.53 -31.70 -1.62
N ALA A 23 -6.46 -30.90 -1.10
CA ALA A 23 -7.82 -30.60 -1.50
C ALA A 23 -8.21 -29.19 -1.03
N PRO A 24 -9.11 -28.49 -1.74
CA PRO A 24 -9.67 -27.21 -1.32
C PRO A 24 -10.67 -27.48 -0.20
N THR A 25 -10.24 -27.26 1.03
CA THR A 25 -11.17 -27.16 2.15
C THR A 25 -11.49 -25.70 2.36
N GLU A 26 -12.79 -25.46 2.56
CA GLU A 26 -13.39 -24.20 2.97
C GLU A 26 -13.73 -23.22 1.85
N ARG A 27 -15.04 -22.95 1.74
CA ARG A 27 -15.68 -21.93 0.92
C ARG A 27 -15.15 -20.54 1.29
N GLU A 28 -13.93 -20.19 0.89
CA GLU A 28 -13.51 -18.81 0.87
C GLU A 28 -14.27 -18.11 -0.26
N ASN A 29 -15.11 -17.15 0.12
CA ASN A 29 -15.91 -16.34 -0.79
C ASN A 29 -15.11 -15.98 -2.06
N PRO A 30 -15.58 -16.31 -3.28
CA PRO A 30 -14.90 -15.88 -4.51
C PRO A 30 -14.81 -14.34 -4.61
N PHE A 31 -15.66 -13.64 -3.85
CA PHE A 31 -15.61 -12.20 -3.65
C PHE A 31 -14.43 -11.72 -2.79
N ALA A 32 -13.86 -12.55 -1.90
CA ALA A 32 -12.73 -12.15 -1.06
C ALA A 32 -11.46 -11.93 -1.87
N GLY A 33 -11.23 -12.75 -2.91
CA GLY A 33 -10.13 -12.55 -3.87
C GLY A 33 -10.31 -11.28 -4.70
N VAL A 34 -11.53 -11.04 -5.22
CA VAL A 34 -11.85 -9.83 -5.99
C VAL A 34 -11.80 -8.56 -5.14
N GLN A 35 -12.29 -8.61 -3.90
CA GLN A 35 -12.25 -7.49 -2.96
C GLN A 35 -10.81 -7.14 -2.58
N ARG A 36 -9.93 -8.13 -2.33
CA ARG A 36 -8.51 -7.87 -2.04
C ARG A 36 -7.81 -7.20 -3.21
N THR A 37 -8.06 -7.64 -4.44
CA THR A 37 -7.49 -7.02 -5.65
C THR A 37 -8.05 -5.60 -5.89
N GLY A 38 -9.35 -5.41 -5.66
CA GLY A 38 -10.00 -4.10 -5.77
C GLY A 38 -9.46 -3.09 -4.75
N LEU A 39 -9.26 -3.52 -3.50
CA LEU A 39 -8.68 -2.68 -2.47
C LEU A 39 -7.24 -2.29 -2.83
N TRP A 40 -6.45 -3.25 -3.29
CA TRP A 40 -5.06 -2.98 -3.70
C TRP A 40 -4.96 -1.98 -4.85
N ASN A 41 -5.82 -2.11 -5.85
CA ASN A 41 -5.90 -1.15 -6.96
C ASN A 41 -6.31 0.24 -6.48
N LEU A 42 -7.27 0.32 -5.55
CA LEU A 42 -7.68 1.60 -4.95
C LEU A 42 -6.52 2.24 -4.18
N GLN A 43 -5.72 1.44 -3.47
CA GLN A 43 -4.57 1.92 -2.72
C GLN A 43 -3.49 2.50 -3.65
N ILE A 44 -3.20 1.81 -4.75
CA ILE A 44 -2.27 2.29 -5.78
C ILE A 44 -2.79 3.59 -6.42
N LEU A 45 -4.08 3.63 -6.77
CA LEU A 45 -4.69 4.81 -7.36
C LEU A 45 -4.63 6.02 -6.41
N ALA A 46 -4.92 5.82 -5.13
CA ALA A 46 -4.83 6.87 -4.12
C ALA A 46 -3.41 7.41 -3.97
N ALA A 47 -2.39 6.53 -3.95
CA ALA A 47 -0.99 6.94 -3.92
C ALA A 47 -0.61 7.73 -5.18
N ALA A 48 -1.03 7.27 -6.36
CA ALA A 48 -0.77 7.94 -7.63
C ALA A 48 -1.41 9.33 -7.70
N LEU A 49 -2.66 9.47 -7.24
CA LEU A 49 -3.36 10.76 -7.17
C LEU A 49 -2.64 11.73 -6.22
N SER A 50 -2.22 11.24 -5.05
CA SER A 50 -1.47 12.05 -4.08
C SER A 50 -0.17 12.59 -4.70
N ILE A 51 0.57 11.73 -5.43
CA ILE A 51 1.79 12.12 -6.15
C ILE A 51 1.49 13.19 -7.20
N ALA A 52 0.47 12.97 -8.05
CA ALA A 52 0.11 13.91 -9.11
C ALA A 52 -0.27 15.30 -8.56
N LEU A 53 -1.08 15.33 -7.49
CA LEU A 53 -1.50 16.58 -6.84
C LEU A 53 -0.33 17.31 -6.17
N GLY A 54 0.60 16.59 -5.54
CA GLY A 54 1.78 17.20 -4.96
C GLY A 54 2.76 17.72 -6.02
N ILE A 55 2.96 17.01 -7.14
CA ILE A 55 3.76 17.51 -8.27
C ILE A 55 3.16 18.80 -8.82
N LEU A 56 1.84 18.83 -9.06
CA LEU A 56 1.14 20.02 -9.52
C LEU A 56 1.29 21.19 -8.51
N SER A 57 1.26 20.88 -7.22
CA SER A 57 1.47 21.87 -6.15
C SER A 57 2.88 22.43 -6.12
N VAL A 58 3.90 21.58 -6.29
CA VAL A 58 5.30 22.02 -6.37
C VAL A 58 5.53 22.88 -7.62
N LEU A 59 4.95 22.49 -8.75
CA LEU A 59 5.03 23.27 -9.99
C LEU A 59 4.41 24.65 -9.83
N THR A 60 3.21 24.73 -9.26
CA THR A 60 2.53 26.02 -9.00
C THR A 60 3.31 26.91 -8.03
N ILE A 61 3.92 26.35 -6.98
CA ILE A 61 4.84 27.09 -6.10
C ILE A 61 6.04 27.61 -6.90
N SER A 62 6.68 26.76 -7.72
CA SER A 62 7.89 27.10 -8.46
C SER A 62 7.68 28.22 -9.50
N GLN A 63 6.46 28.36 -10.02
CA GLN A 63 6.06 29.42 -10.93
C GLN A 63 5.71 30.74 -10.22
N GLY A 64 5.80 30.80 -8.89
CA GLY A 64 5.42 31.98 -8.11
C GLY A 64 3.91 32.21 -8.03
N GLY A 65 3.09 31.25 -8.47
CA GLY A 65 1.62 31.35 -8.48
C GLY A 65 0.96 31.22 -7.11
N VAL A 66 1.75 31.05 -6.05
CA VAL A 66 1.29 30.74 -4.70
C VAL A 66 1.88 31.75 -3.71
N SER A 67 1.01 32.42 -2.94
CA SER A 67 1.42 33.42 -1.95
C SER A 67 0.50 33.39 -0.73
N GLY A 68 1.05 33.77 0.43
CA GLY A 68 0.31 33.91 1.69
C GLY A 68 -0.41 32.63 2.11
N VAL A 69 -1.71 32.73 2.35
CA VAL A 69 -2.56 31.66 2.91
C VAL A 69 -2.62 30.42 2.02
N ARG A 70 -2.33 30.54 0.71
CA ARG A 70 -2.35 29.41 -0.24
C ARG A 70 -1.08 28.56 -0.20
N LEU A 71 0.02 29.03 0.40
CA LEU A 71 1.29 28.32 0.43
C LEU A 71 1.24 27.05 1.29
N VAL A 72 0.66 27.13 2.49
CA VAL A 72 0.57 26.00 3.43
C VAL A 72 -0.21 24.82 2.83
N PRO A 73 -1.39 25.01 2.20
CA PRO A 73 -2.10 23.95 1.50
C PRO A 73 -1.28 23.25 0.40
N HIS A 74 -0.53 24.00 -0.42
CA HIS A 74 0.32 23.40 -1.45
C HIS A 74 1.50 22.62 -0.87
N LEU A 75 2.08 23.08 0.25
CA LEU A 75 3.11 22.33 0.97
C LEU A 75 2.56 21.03 1.55
N MET A 76 1.34 21.04 2.09
CA MET A 76 0.66 19.82 2.56
C MET A 76 0.44 18.82 1.40
N CYS A 77 0.02 19.28 0.23
CA CYS A 77 -0.07 18.43 -0.96
C CYS A 77 1.30 17.84 -1.36
N ALA A 78 2.38 18.64 -1.30
CA ALA A 78 3.73 18.18 -1.59
C ALA A 78 4.21 17.09 -0.60
N VAL A 79 3.95 17.27 0.69
CA VAL A 79 4.25 16.25 1.72
C VAL A 79 3.43 14.98 1.47
N GLY A 80 2.14 15.12 1.11
CA GLY A 80 1.30 14.00 0.71
C GLY A 80 1.90 13.18 -0.44
N ALA A 81 2.40 13.86 -1.49
CA ALA A 81 3.08 13.19 -2.60
C ALA A 81 4.34 12.43 -2.18
N VAL A 82 5.16 12.98 -1.27
CA VAL A 82 6.35 12.28 -0.76
C VAL A 82 5.93 11.02 0.01
N CYS A 83 4.89 11.09 0.84
CA CYS A 83 4.34 9.91 1.52
C CYS A 83 3.77 8.88 0.52
N GLY A 84 3.07 9.34 -0.51
CA GLY A 84 2.53 8.51 -1.59
C GLY A 84 3.63 7.83 -2.43
N ALA A 85 4.76 8.50 -2.66
CA ALA A 85 5.92 7.91 -3.31
C ALA A 85 6.57 6.84 -2.40
N GLY A 86 6.68 7.13 -1.10
CA GLY A 86 7.20 6.20 -0.09
C GLY A 86 6.41 4.89 -0.02
N PHE A 87 5.10 4.93 -0.29
CA PHE A 87 4.24 3.73 -0.36
C PHE A 87 4.82 2.65 -1.29
N PHE A 88 5.33 3.03 -2.47
CA PHE A 88 5.89 2.09 -3.44
C PHE A 88 7.18 1.40 -2.96
N PHE A 89 7.99 2.08 -2.14
CA PHE A 89 9.20 1.53 -1.54
C PHE A 89 8.91 0.68 -0.30
N SER A 90 7.76 0.88 0.34
CA SER A 90 7.37 0.21 1.59
C SER A 90 6.70 -1.16 1.42
N LYS A 91 6.61 -1.69 0.18
CA LYS A 91 6.03 -3.02 -0.13
C LYS A 91 6.45 -4.18 0.80
N PRO A 92 7.72 -4.31 1.22
CA PRO A 92 8.11 -5.40 2.13
C PRO A 92 7.67 -5.19 3.58
N TYR A 93 7.18 -3.99 3.97
CA TYR A 93 6.82 -3.63 5.34
C TYR A 93 5.33 -3.23 5.45
N PRO A 94 4.41 -4.19 5.71
CA PRO A 94 2.98 -3.93 5.64
C PRO A 94 2.47 -2.90 6.67
N ALA A 95 3.10 -2.82 7.84
CA ALA A 95 2.78 -1.81 8.85
C ALA A 95 3.14 -0.39 8.39
N LEU A 96 4.35 -0.24 7.82
CA LEU A 96 4.85 1.03 7.28
C LEU A 96 4.03 1.49 6.07
N MET A 97 3.62 0.55 5.22
CA MET A 97 2.80 0.81 4.04
C MET A 97 1.46 1.44 4.44
N ARG A 98 0.79 0.90 5.47
CA ARG A 98 -0.47 1.46 5.97
C ARG A 98 -0.29 2.86 6.55
N SER A 99 0.75 3.09 7.36
CA SER A 99 1.00 4.40 7.93
C SER A 99 1.31 5.45 6.87
N LEU A 100 2.13 5.11 5.86
CA LEU A 100 2.44 6.00 4.74
C LEU A 100 1.20 6.32 3.92
N GLN A 101 0.34 5.34 3.73
CA GLN A 101 -0.90 5.53 2.99
C GLN A 101 -1.89 6.44 3.73
N ILE A 102 -2.05 6.24 5.04
CA ILE A 102 -2.90 7.10 5.88
C ILE A 102 -2.33 8.52 5.90
N ALA A 103 -1.02 8.67 6.06
CA ALA A 103 -0.36 9.97 6.01
C ALA A 103 -0.55 10.65 4.65
N ALA A 104 -0.31 9.94 3.54
CA ALA A 104 -0.52 10.47 2.19
C ALA A 104 -1.96 10.94 1.99
N ALA A 105 -2.95 10.14 2.40
CA ALA A 105 -4.36 10.50 2.31
C ALA A 105 -4.68 11.73 3.18
N ALA A 106 -4.24 11.75 4.44
CA ALA A 106 -4.49 12.86 5.36
C ALA A 106 -3.90 14.18 4.84
N PHE A 107 -2.63 14.18 4.43
CA PHE A 107 -1.98 15.38 3.89
C PHE A 107 -2.60 15.84 2.57
N THR A 108 -3.02 14.91 1.71
CA THR A 108 -3.71 15.27 0.47
C THR A 108 -5.08 15.89 0.77
N VAL A 109 -5.86 15.33 1.69
CA VAL A 109 -7.17 15.88 2.08
C VAL A 109 -7.02 17.24 2.75
N LEU A 110 -6.06 17.40 3.66
CA LEU A 110 -5.78 18.68 4.32
C LEU A 110 -5.29 19.73 3.33
N GLY A 111 -4.41 19.36 2.40
CA GLY A 111 -3.92 20.26 1.35
C GLY A 111 -5.02 20.69 0.39
N VAL A 112 -5.81 19.76 -0.15
CA VAL A 112 -6.94 20.08 -1.03
C VAL A 112 -8.02 20.87 -0.29
N GLY A 113 -8.39 20.47 0.93
CA GLY A 113 -9.37 21.18 1.74
C GLY A 113 -8.92 22.61 2.07
N GLY A 114 -7.64 22.79 2.42
CA GLY A 114 -7.05 24.11 2.64
C GLY A 114 -7.06 24.97 1.38
N LEU A 115 -6.82 24.38 0.19
CA LEU A 115 -6.93 25.09 -1.08
C LEU A 115 -8.37 25.54 -1.37
N VAL A 116 -9.36 24.69 -1.11
CA VAL A 116 -10.78 25.03 -1.30
C VAL A 116 -11.18 26.19 -0.39
N ILE A 117 -10.77 26.16 0.89
CA ILE A 117 -11.04 27.24 1.84
C ILE A 117 -10.35 28.54 1.39
N ALA A 118 -9.08 28.48 1.00
CA ALA A 118 -8.32 29.65 0.55
C ALA A 118 -8.76 30.18 -0.83
N ALA A 119 -9.51 29.39 -1.60
CA ALA A 119 -10.14 29.81 -2.84
C ALA A 119 -11.48 30.53 -2.58
N GLY A 120 -12.25 30.10 -1.57
CA GLY A 120 -13.52 30.73 -1.18
C GLY A 120 -13.38 32.01 -0.35
N SER A 121 -12.19 32.33 0.13
CA SER A 121 -11.90 33.52 0.93
C SER A 121 -11.30 34.70 0.14
N GLY A 122 -11.30 34.62 -1.19
CA GLY A 122 -10.69 35.61 -2.09
C GLY A 122 -11.71 36.40 -2.89
#